data_AF-A0A2D4JQJ4-F1
#
_entry.id   AF-A0A2D4JQJ4-F1
#
_cell.length_a   1.000
_cell.length_b   1.000
_cell.length_c   1.000
_cell.angle_alpha   90.00
_cell.angle_beta   90.00
_cell.angle_gamma   90.00
#
_symmetry.space_group_name_H-M   'P 1'
#
loop_
_entity.id
_entity.type
_entity.pdbx_description
1 polymer ?
#
loop_
_entity_poly.entity_id
_entity_poly.type
_entity_poly.pdbx_seq_one_letter_code
_entity_poly.pdbx_strand_id
1 'polypeptide(L)'
;EFRYVANMHGNEVLGRELVLNLMEYLCQEYKQGNPRVRRLVTETRIHLMPSMNPDGYETAYKQGSELAGWGTGRWTYQSIDLNHNFPVLNTELWNTEDAELVPHKFPNHYIPIPESYTLRNARLAPETRAVIRWMQRYPFVLSANMHGGELVVVYPFGVVHPYRHQRLTPTPDDGMFRWVATA
;
A
#
# COMPACT_ATOMS: atom_id res chain seq x y z
N GLU A 1 6.26 13.13 5.68
CA GLU A 1 5.35 13.07 4.51
C GLU A 1 4.41 11.88 4.66
N PHE A 2 3.16 11.99 4.21
CA PHE A 2 2.14 10.95 4.35
C PHE A 2 1.51 10.62 2.98
N ARG A 3 1.12 9.35 2.75
CA ARG A 3 0.32 8.97 1.58
C ARG A 3 -0.88 8.06 1.86
N TYR A 4 -1.99 8.35 1.20
CA TYR A 4 -3.09 7.39 1.00
C TYR A 4 -3.02 6.79 -0.40
N VAL A 5 -3.18 5.47 -0.49
CA VAL A 5 -3.41 4.74 -1.74
C VAL A 5 -4.72 4.00 -1.62
N ALA A 6 -5.51 3.99 -2.69
CA ALA A 6 -6.75 3.25 -2.75
C ALA A 6 -6.91 2.56 -4.11
N ASN A 7 -7.86 1.63 -4.15
CA ASN A 7 -8.36 1.03 -5.39
C ASN A 7 -7.22 0.40 -6.22
N MET A 8 -6.35 -0.35 -5.54
CA MET A 8 -5.38 -1.23 -6.19
C MET A 8 -6.04 -2.49 -6.76
N HIS A 9 -7.14 -2.93 -6.16
CA HIS A 9 -8.13 -3.76 -6.82
C HIS A 9 -9.23 -2.84 -7.35
N GLY A 10 -9.46 -2.88 -8.66
CA GLY A 10 -10.32 -1.92 -9.34
C GLY A 10 -11.80 -2.00 -8.91
N ASN A 11 -12.27 -3.18 -8.51
CA ASN A 11 -13.62 -3.40 -7.97
C ASN A 11 -13.79 -3.00 -6.50
N GLU A 12 -12.72 -2.68 -5.78
CA GLU A 12 -12.77 -2.19 -4.40
C GLU A 12 -12.90 -0.66 -4.42
N VAL A 13 -14.10 -0.18 -4.76
CA VAL A 13 -14.37 1.23 -5.11
C VAL A 13 -14.46 2.16 -3.89
N LEU A 14 -14.86 1.66 -2.72
CA LEU A 14 -15.10 2.52 -1.55
C LEU A 14 -13.88 3.38 -1.18
N GLY A 15 -12.68 2.81 -1.18
CA GLY A 15 -11.45 3.55 -0.88
C GLY A 15 -11.19 4.69 -1.87
N ARG A 16 -11.51 4.48 -3.16
CA ARG A 16 -11.38 5.53 -4.20
C ARG A 16 -12.26 6.71 -3.87
N GLU A 17 -13.53 6.46 -3.58
CA GLU A 17 -14.51 7.51 -3.27
C GLU A 17 -14.18 8.23 -1.96
N LEU A 18 -13.70 7.50 -0.93
CA LEU A 18 -13.25 8.12 0.32
C LEU A 18 -12.06 9.05 0.10
N VAL A 19 -11.08 8.67 -0.72
CA VAL A 19 -9.94 9.54 -1.03
C VAL A 19 -10.38 10.76 -1.84
N LEU A 20 -11.30 10.62 -2.80
CA LEU A 20 -11.86 11.75 -3.55
C LEU A 20 -12.62 12.73 -2.63
N ASN A 21 -13.47 12.20 -1.74
CA ASN A 21 -14.18 13.01 -0.74
C ASN A 21 -13.19 13.70 0.23
N LEU A 22 -12.11 13.02 0.63
CA LEU A 22 -11.05 13.61 1.44
C LEU A 22 -10.36 14.77 0.71
N MET A 23 -10.09 14.64 -0.59
CA MET A 23 -9.51 15.73 -1.39
C MET A 23 -10.39 16.97 -1.37
N GLU A 24 -11.70 16.79 -1.57
CA GLU A 24 -12.67 17.88 -1.51
C GLU A 24 -12.75 18.49 -0.11
N TYR A 25 -12.89 17.65 0.92
CA TYR A 25 -12.95 18.06 2.32
C TYR A 25 -11.74 18.91 2.73
N LEU A 26 -10.52 18.45 2.42
CA LEU A 26 -9.30 19.21 2.72
C LEU A 26 -9.31 20.58 2.05
N CYS A 27 -9.78 20.69 0.81
CA CYS A 27 -9.87 21.97 0.12
C CYS A 27 -10.93 22.90 0.71
N GLN A 28 -12.12 22.38 1.01
CA GLN A 28 -13.24 23.16 1.55
C GLN A 28 -12.90 23.68 2.95
N GLU A 29 -12.46 22.81 3.85
CA GLU A 29 -12.15 23.16 5.24
C GLU A 29 -10.96 24.11 5.34
N TYR A 30 -9.96 23.95 4.46
CA TYR A 30 -8.84 24.88 4.38
C TYR A 30 -9.32 26.31 4.02
N LYS A 31 -10.24 26.43 3.05
CA LYS A 31 -10.83 27.71 2.64
C LYS A 31 -11.69 28.31 3.75
N GLN A 32 -12.51 27.50 4.40
CA GLN A 32 -13.39 27.93 5.51
C GLN A 32 -12.62 28.35 6.77
N GLY A 33 -11.34 28.02 6.88
CA GLY A 33 -10.51 28.45 8.00
C GLY A 33 -10.44 27.48 9.15
N ASN A 34 -10.79 26.21 8.94
CA ASN A 34 -10.66 25.18 9.96
C ASN A 34 -9.20 25.09 10.43
N PRO A 35 -8.89 25.39 11.71
CA PRO A 35 -7.53 25.47 12.20
C PRO A 35 -6.80 24.12 12.14
N ARG A 36 -7.51 23.01 12.34
CA ARG A 36 -6.94 21.67 12.27
C ARG A 36 -6.51 21.33 10.84
N VAL A 37 -7.39 21.55 9.86
CA VAL A 37 -7.09 21.24 8.44
C VAL A 37 -6.02 22.18 7.90
N ARG A 38 -6.08 23.48 8.21
CA ARG A 38 -5.03 24.44 7.80
C ARG A 38 -3.67 24.03 8.33
N ARG A 39 -3.58 23.70 9.62
CA ARG A 39 -2.32 23.20 10.22
C ARG A 39 -1.85 21.94 9.53
N LEU A 40 -2.73 20.96 9.36
CA LEU A 40 -2.42 19.68 8.72
C LEU A 40 -1.85 19.86 7.31
N VAL A 41 -2.51 20.65 6.46
CA VAL A 41 -2.08 20.91 5.07
C VAL A 41 -0.80 21.76 5.02
N THR A 42 -0.61 22.69 5.97
CA THR A 42 0.57 23.57 5.99
C THR A 42 1.82 22.86 6.51
N GLU A 43 1.68 22.02 7.53
CA GLU A 43 2.80 21.36 8.21
C GLU A 43 3.12 19.98 7.63
N THR A 44 2.20 19.37 6.87
CA THR A 44 2.37 18.01 6.34
C THR A 44 2.20 17.98 4.83
N ARG A 45 3.19 17.39 4.14
CA ARG A 45 3.02 17.02 2.74
C ARG A 45 2.21 15.74 2.64
N ILE A 46 0.98 15.87 2.12
CA ILE A 46 0.01 14.78 1.96
C ILE A 46 -0.10 14.44 0.48
N HIS A 47 0.04 13.16 0.16
CA HIS A 47 -0.16 12.64 -1.18
C HIS A 47 -1.38 11.71 -1.23
N LEU A 48 -2.23 11.90 -2.22
CA LEU A 48 -3.48 11.16 -2.36
C LEU A 48 -3.50 10.47 -3.73
N MET A 49 -3.58 9.14 -3.74
CA MET A 49 -3.74 8.33 -4.94
C MET A 49 -5.11 7.64 -4.88
N PRO A 50 -6.16 8.23 -5.50
CA PRO A 50 -7.50 7.67 -5.43
C PRO A 50 -7.63 6.32 -6.13
N SER A 51 -6.84 6.06 -7.17
CA SER A 51 -6.89 4.82 -7.93
C SER A 51 -5.51 4.42 -8.41
N MET A 52 -5.04 3.28 -7.91
CA MET A 52 -3.83 2.62 -8.39
C MET A 52 -4.12 1.72 -9.60
N ASN A 53 -5.32 1.14 -9.70
CA ASN A 53 -5.75 0.28 -10.81
C ASN A 53 -6.97 0.89 -11.55
N PRO A 54 -6.78 1.96 -12.34
CA PRO A 54 -7.86 2.59 -13.08
C PRO A 54 -8.47 1.66 -14.14
N ASP A 55 -7.66 0.80 -14.78
CA ASP A 55 -8.14 -0.14 -15.80
C ASP A 55 -9.11 -1.19 -15.24
N GLY A 56 -8.78 -1.74 -14.07
CA GLY A 56 -9.66 -2.64 -13.33
C GLY A 56 -10.95 -1.95 -12.89
N TYR A 57 -10.85 -0.69 -12.43
CA TYR A 57 -12.01 0.11 -12.05
C TYR A 57 -12.97 0.32 -13.22
N GLU A 58 -12.47 0.74 -14.40
CA GLU A 58 -13.31 0.92 -15.58
C GLU A 58 -14.02 -0.38 -15.99
N THR A 59 -13.37 -1.52 -15.81
CA THR A 59 -13.96 -2.85 -16.07
C THR A 59 -15.10 -3.14 -15.08
N ALA A 60 -14.88 -2.93 -13.77
CA ALA A 60 -15.92 -3.11 -12.76
C ALA A 60 -17.08 -2.12 -12.94
N TYR A 61 -16.79 -0.87 -13.30
CA TYR A 61 -17.76 0.19 -13.49
C TYR A 61 -18.72 -0.11 -14.65
N LYS A 62 -18.20 -0.57 -15.81
CA LYS A 62 -19.02 -0.94 -16.98
C LYS A 62 -19.98 -2.09 -16.68
N GLN A 63 -19.58 -3.04 -15.83
CA GLN A 63 -20.45 -4.13 -15.40
C GLN A 63 -21.51 -3.66 -14.39
N GLY A 64 -21.21 -2.61 -13.63
CA GLY A 64 -21.97 -2.14 -12.47
C GLY A 64 -21.37 -2.67 -11.17
N SER A 65 -21.16 -1.77 -10.19
CA SER A 65 -20.45 -2.08 -8.95
C SER A 65 -21.07 -3.23 -8.15
N GLU A 66 -22.39 -3.40 -8.19
CA GLU A 66 -23.10 -4.48 -7.50
C GLU A 66 -22.96 -5.84 -8.21
N LEU A 67 -22.67 -5.80 -9.52
CA LEU A 67 -22.60 -6.98 -10.39
C LEU A 67 -21.15 -7.46 -10.62
N ALA A 68 -20.16 -6.62 -10.30
CA ALA A 68 -18.75 -6.95 -10.48
C ALA A 68 -18.29 -8.11 -9.57
N GLY A 69 -18.91 -8.24 -8.39
CA GLY A 69 -18.57 -9.28 -7.42
C GLY A 69 -17.08 -9.29 -7.02
N TRP A 70 -16.56 -10.47 -6.69
CA TRP A 70 -15.18 -10.64 -6.20
C TRP A 70 -14.11 -10.60 -7.28
N GLY A 71 -14.47 -10.85 -8.55
CA GLY A 71 -13.49 -11.07 -9.63
C GLY A 71 -13.42 -9.98 -10.68
N THR A 72 -14.56 -9.47 -11.15
CA THR A 72 -14.60 -8.56 -12.30
C THR A 72 -13.97 -7.22 -11.93
N GLY A 73 -12.88 -6.85 -12.61
CA GLY A 73 -12.15 -5.60 -12.34
C GLY A 73 -11.22 -5.63 -11.14
N ARG A 74 -11.00 -6.79 -10.49
CA ARG A 74 -10.01 -6.92 -9.41
C ARG A 74 -8.58 -6.76 -9.92
N TRP A 75 -8.23 -7.47 -10.99
CA TRP A 75 -6.90 -7.47 -11.60
C TRP A 75 -6.70 -6.30 -12.57
N THR A 76 -5.45 -6.04 -12.98
CA THR A 76 -5.16 -5.10 -14.07
C THR A 76 -5.67 -5.63 -15.42
N TYR A 77 -5.61 -4.81 -16.48
CA TYR A 77 -5.89 -5.27 -17.85
C TYR A 77 -5.07 -6.50 -18.27
N GLN A 78 -3.86 -6.66 -17.72
CA GLN A 78 -2.98 -7.81 -17.99
C GLN A 78 -3.25 -9.02 -17.06
N SER A 79 -4.36 -9.00 -16.32
CA SER A 79 -4.73 -10.03 -15.33
C SER A 79 -3.69 -10.19 -14.21
N ILE A 80 -3.02 -9.11 -13.81
CA ILE A 80 -2.04 -9.11 -12.71
C ILE A 80 -2.72 -8.62 -11.43
N ASP A 81 -2.47 -9.32 -10.32
CA ASP A 81 -2.93 -8.87 -9.00
C ASP A 81 -1.86 -7.94 -8.42
N LEU A 82 -2.17 -6.65 -8.33
CA LEU A 82 -1.22 -5.64 -7.88
C LEU A 82 -0.74 -5.87 -6.44
N ASN A 83 -1.56 -6.47 -5.58
CA ASN A 83 -1.19 -6.71 -4.17
C ASN A 83 -0.22 -7.88 -4.01
N HIS A 84 -0.11 -8.71 -5.04
CA HIS A 84 0.87 -9.80 -5.13
C HIS A 84 1.99 -9.53 -6.16
N ASN A 85 2.09 -8.29 -6.66
CA ASN A 85 3.06 -7.94 -7.70
C ASN A 85 4.27 -7.14 -7.21
N PHE A 86 4.30 -6.74 -5.94
CA PHE A 86 5.46 -6.08 -5.33
C PHE A 86 6.62 -7.06 -5.06
N PRO A 87 7.88 -6.60 -5.08
CA PRO A 87 9.03 -7.41 -4.69
C PRO A 87 8.87 -7.99 -3.29
N VAL A 88 9.05 -9.30 -3.16
CA VAL A 88 8.98 -10.00 -1.86
C VAL A 88 10.34 -9.90 -1.17
N LEU A 89 10.47 -8.94 -0.25
CA LEU A 89 11.72 -8.68 0.47
C LEU A 89 11.83 -9.46 1.81
N ASN A 90 10.70 -9.97 2.31
CA ASN A 90 10.64 -10.65 3.61
C ASN A 90 11.52 -11.91 3.64
N THR A 91 11.56 -12.68 2.55
CA THR A 91 12.35 -13.91 2.47
C THR A 91 13.84 -13.64 2.66
N GLU A 92 14.36 -12.58 2.05
CA GLU A 92 15.77 -12.23 2.16
C GLU A 92 16.12 -11.70 3.56
N LEU A 93 15.24 -10.86 4.13
CA LEU A 93 15.35 -10.40 5.52
C LEU A 93 15.39 -11.59 6.49
N TRP A 94 14.40 -12.47 6.43
CA TRP A 94 14.26 -13.55 7.40
C TRP A 94 15.37 -14.60 7.29
N ASN A 95 15.78 -14.96 6.07
CA ASN A 95 16.92 -15.87 5.88
C ASN A 95 18.22 -15.28 6.45
N THR A 96 18.41 -13.96 6.37
CA THR A 96 19.61 -13.30 6.89
C THR A 96 19.53 -13.04 8.39
N GLU A 97 18.34 -12.80 8.94
CA GLU A 97 18.08 -12.75 10.38
C GLU A 97 18.33 -14.11 11.04
N ASP A 98 17.79 -15.20 10.47
CA ASP A 98 17.99 -16.56 10.99
C ASP A 98 19.46 -17.01 10.88
N ALA A 99 20.23 -16.42 9.98
CA ALA A 99 21.68 -16.63 9.85
C ALA A 99 22.53 -15.66 10.72
N GLU A 100 21.89 -14.85 11.58
CA GLU A 100 22.54 -13.85 12.45
C GLU A 100 23.42 -12.83 11.69
N LEU A 101 23.03 -12.50 10.46
CA LEU A 101 23.75 -11.55 9.60
C LEU A 101 23.25 -10.11 9.77
N VAL A 102 22.07 -9.92 10.35
CA VAL A 102 21.44 -8.61 10.55
C VAL A 102 21.80 -8.03 11.93
N PRO A 103 22.17 -6.73 12.06
CA PRO A 103 22.31 -5.72 11.01
C PRO A 103 23.73 -5.62 10.42
N HIS A 104 24.70 -6.36 10.97
CA HIS A 104 26.13 -6.08 10.74
C HIS A 104 26.65 -6.50 9.37
N LYS A 105 26.07 -7.54 8.76
CA LYS A 105 26.43 -8.07 7.44
C LYS A 105 25.30 -7.93 6.42
N PHE A 106 24.07 -7.70 6.87
CA PHE A 106 22.91 -7.43 6.04
C PHE A 106 22.03 -6.35 6.70
N PRO A 107 21.54 -5.34 5.96
CA PRO A 107 20.80 -4.25 6.57
C PRO A 107 19.39 -4.69 6.99
N ASN A 108 18.92 -4.19 8.15
CA ASN A 108 17.54 -4.36 8.60
C ASN A 108 16.55 -3.36 7.97
N HIS A 109 17.03 -2.49 7.08
CA HIS A 109 16.26 -1.45 6.41
C HIS A 109 16.76 -1.24 4.98
N TYR A 110 15.93 -0.67 4.10
CA TYR A 110 16.31 -0.39 2.70
C TYR A 110 16.92 -1.60 1.96
N ILE A 111 16.31 -2.78 2.15
CA ILE A 111 16.70 -4.01 1.46
C ILE A 111 16.64 -3.77 -0.06
N PRO A 112 17.69 -4.09 -0.82
CA PRO A 112 17.72 -3.86 -2.26
C PRO A 112 16.62 -4.66 -2.96
N ILE A 113 16.00 -4.06 -3.97
CA ILE A 113 15.03 -4.77 -4.81
C ILE A 113 15.80 -5.81 -5.64
N PRO A 114 15.41 -7.10 -5.63
CA PRO A 114 16.10 -8.12 -6.40
C PRO A 114 16.11 -7.79 -7.91
N GLU A 115 17.24 -8.09 -8.58
CA GLU A 115 17.43 -7.74 -10.00
C GLU A 115 16.32 -8.30 -10.90
N SER A 116 15.76 -9.46 -10.52
CA SER A 116 14.63 -10.11 -11.21
C SER A 116 13.41 -9.20 -11.41
N TYR A 117 13.21 -8.20 -10.56
CA TYR A 117 12.13 -7.20 -10.67
C TYR A 117 12.53 -5.96 -11.50
N THR A 118 13.83 -5.75 -11.72
CA THR A 118 14.36 -4.62 -12.50
C THR A 118 14.56 -4.94 -13.98
N LEU A 119 14.61 -6.22 -14.35
CA LEU A 119 14.78 -6.64 -15.74
C LEU A 119 13.60 -6.19 -16.62
N ARG A 120 13.86 -5.95 -17.91
CA ARG A 120 12.84 -5.55 -18.89
C ARG A 120 11.72 -6.58 -19.06
N ASN A 121 12.03 -7.86 -18.87
CA ASN A 121 11.10 -8.99 -18.96
C ASN A 121 10.49 -9.38 -17.61
N ALA A 122 10.76 -8.64 -16.53
CA ALA A 122 10.13 -8.86 -15.24
C ALA A 122 8.61 -8.72 -15.39
N ARG A 123 7.85 -9.67 -14.80
CA ARG A 123 6.38 -9.59 -14.71
C ARG A 123 5.95 -8.55 -13.67
N LEU A 124 6.41 -7.32 -13.81
CA LEU A 124 6.07 -6.19 -12.95
C LEU A 124 5.13 -5.27 -13.71
N ALA A 125 3.89 -5.15 -13.23
CA ALA A 125 2.86 -4.31 -13.81
C ALA A 125 3.31 -2.84 -13.84
N PRO A 126 2.90 -2.07 -14.87
CA PRO A 126 3.28 -0.66 -14.98
C PRO A 126 2.82 0.17 -13.76
N GLU A 127 1.70 -0.16 -13.14
CA GLU A 127 1.15 0.45 -11.93
C GLU A 127 2.08 0.20 -10.74
N THR A 128 2.47 -1.05 -10.49
CA THR A 128 3.43 -1.42 -9.43
C THR A 128 4.76 -0.69 -9.64
N ARG A 129 5.27 -0.65 -10.88
CA ARG A 129 6.50 0.06 -11.23
C ARG A 129 6.39 1.57 -10.98
N ALA A 130 5.23 2.16 -11.27
CA ALA A 130 4.97 3.57 -10.98
C ALA A 130 4.98 3.84 -9.47
N VAL A 131 4.34 2.99 -8.67
CA VAL A 131 4.33 3.12 -7.21
C VAL A 131 5.72 2.92 -6.61
N ILE A 132 6.51 1.95 -7.07
CA ILE A 132 7.89 1.76 -6.61
C ILE A 132 8.73 3.02 -6.91
N ARG A 133 8.68 3.53 -8.15
CA ARG A 133 9.40 4.76 -8.51
C ARG A 133 8.94 5.97 -7.69
N TRP A 134 7.65 6.03 -7.37
CA TRP A 134 7.08 7.09 -6.54
C TRP A 134 7.58 7.00 -5.09
N MET A 135 7.64 5.80 -4.52
CA MET A 135 8.23 5.54 -3.20
C MET A 135 9.74 5.80 -3.15
N GLN A 136 10.47 5.57 -4.24
CA GLN A 136 11.89 5.91 -4.35
C GLN A 136 12.16 7.42 -4.47
N ARG A 137 11.17 8.18 -4.97
CA ARG A 137 11.30 9.62 -5.19
C ARG A 137 11.00 10.46 -3.95
N TYR A 138 10.12 9.98 -3.07
CA TYR A 138 9.65 10.73 -1.91
C TYR A 138 9.83 9.92 -0.61
N PRO A 139 10.40 10.52 0.45
CA PRO A 139 10.62 9.86 1.73
C PRO A 139 9.32 9.77 2.55
N PHE A 140 8.40 8.90 2.13
CA PHE A 140 7.18 8.63 2.87
C PHE A 140 7.50 8.09 4.28
N VAL A 141 6.89 8.70 5.29
CA VAL A 141 7.08 8.33 6.71
C VAL A 141 5.93 7.44 7.19
N LEU A 142 4.72 7.71 6.73
CA LEU A 142 3.53 6.93 7.06
C LEU A 142 2.64 6.77 5.82
N SER A 143 1.98 5.62 5.72
CA SER A 143 1.09 5.30 4.61
C SER A 143 -0.07 4.44 5.07
N ALA A 144 -1.22 4.61 4.43
CA ALA A 144 -2.32 3.68 4.52
C ALA A 144 -2.80 3.30 3.11
N ASN A 145 -3.12 2.02 2.95
CA ASN A 145 -3.66 1.45 1.71
C ASN A 145 -5.08 0.95 1.98
N MET A 146 -6.06 1.43 1.21
CA MET A 146 -7.47 1.12 1.42
C MET A 146 -7.93 -0.02 0.50
N HIS A 147 -8.49 -1.05 1.13
CA HIS A 147 -9.10 -2.21 0.48
C HIS A 147 -10.59 -2.32 0.80
N GLY A 148 -11.30 -3.08 -0.03
CA GLY A 148 -12.66 -3.54 0.23
C GLY A 148 -12.69 -5.01 0.65
N GLY A 149 -13.82 -5.45 1.22
CA GLY A 149 -14.07 -6.85 1.59
C GLY A 149 -14.35 -7.03 3.08
N GLU A 150 -13.49 -6.47 3.95
CA GLU A 150 -13.63 -6.57 5.41
C GLU A 150 -13.39 -5.21 6.10
N LEU A 151 -13.96 -5.03 7.28
CA LEU A 151 -13.72 -3.87 8.15
C LEU A 151 -12.66 -4.22 9.19
N VAL A 152 -11.39 -4.03 8.85
CA VAL A 152 -10.25 -4.34 9.70
C VAL A 152 -9.06 -3.43 9.37
N VAL A 153 -8.18 -3.21 10.35
CA VAL A 153 -6.87 -2.59 10.14
C VAL A 153 -5.81 -3.68 10.15
N VAL A 154 -5.11 -3.84 9.02
CA VAL A 154 -4.00 -4.79 8.87
C VAL A 154 -2.68 -4.04 8.86
N TYR A 155 -1.72 -4.51 9.66
CA TYR A 155 -0.37 -3.97 9.72
C TYR A 155 0.67 -5.09 9.48
N PRO A 156 1.92 -4.74 9.11
CA PRO A 156 2.94 -5.73 8.80
C PRO A 156 3.30 -6.65 9.98
N PHE A 157 3.79 -7.87 9.73
CA PHE A 157 3.96 -8.48 8.41
C PHE A 157 2.67 -9.10 7.87
N GLY A 158 2.46 -9.00 6.55
CA GLY A 158 1.30 -9.62 5.87
C GLY A 158 1.46 -11.11 5.55
N VAL A 159 2.57 -11.73 5.97
CA VAL A 159 2.90 -13.14 5.73
C VAL A 159 3.53 -13.75 6.98
N VAL A 160 3.34 -15.06 7.16
CA VAL A 160 3.88 -15.82 8.28
C VAL A 160 5.31 -16.27 7.97
N HIS A 161 6.20 -16.15 8.95
CA HIS A 161 7.56 -16.64 8.85
C HIS A 161 7.60 -18.16 8.64
N PRO A 162 8.22 -18.68 7.57
CA PRO A 162 8.10 -20.09 7.18
C PRO A 162 8.69 -21.08 8.19
N TYR A 163 9.77 -20.71 8.88
CA TYR A 163 10.48 -21.58 9.82
C TYR A 163 10.16 -21.34 11.30
N ARG A 164 9.33 -20.34 11.61
CA ARG A 164 8.92 -20.06 12.99
C ARG A 164 7.49 -20.52 13.14
N HIS A 165 7.26 -21.54 13.97
CA HIS A 165 5.92 -22.10 14.25
C HIS A 165 5.03 -21.17 15.10
N GLN A 166 5.25 -19.86 15.02
CA GLN A 166 4.45 -18.87 15.72
C GLN A 166 3.28 -18.45 14.82
N ARG A 167 2.09 -18.28 15.42
CA ARG A 167 0.93 -17.73 14.72
C ARG A 167 1.09 -16.26 14.34
N LEU A 168 1.99 -15.55 15.02
CA LEU A 168 2.27 -14.14 14.81
C LEU A 168 3.69 -13.97 14.25
N THR A 169 3.87 -13.07 13.29
CA THR A 169 5.18 -12.63 12.80
C THR A 169 5.29 -11.13 13.03
N PRO A 170 5.67 -10.69 14.25
CA PRO A 170 5.72 -9.28 14.59
C PRO A 170 6.89 -8.58 13.89
N THR A 171 6.75 -7.28 13.67
CA THR A 171 7.87 -6.42 13.28
C THR A 171 8.66 -5.96 14.52
N PRO A 172 9.89 -5.46 14.36
CA PRO A 172 10.59 -4.76 15.44
C PRO A 172 9.78 -3.58 16.03
N ASP A 173 8.89 -2.98 15.25
CA ASP A 173 8.05 -1.83 15.61
C ASP A 173 6.59 -2.21 15.94
N ASP A 174 6.31 -3.46 16.32
CA ASP A 174 4.95 -3.98 16.57
C ASP A 174 4.12 -3.09 17.52
N GLY A 175 4.75 -2.57 18.59
CA GLY A 175 4.08 -1.68 19.54
C GLY A 175 3.55 -0.39 18.90
N MET A 176 4.31 0.19 17.97
CA MET A 176 3.89 1.38 17.22
C MET A 176 2.75 1.05 16.25
N PHE A 177 2.86 -0.05 15.51
CA PHE A 177 1.80 -0.47 14.59
C PHE A 177 0.48 -0.77 15.30
N ARG A 178 0.53 -1.45 16.44
CA ARG A 178 -0.65 -1.73 17.27
C ARG A 178 -1.30 -0.44 17.79
N TRP A 179 -0.49 0.54 18.21
CA TRP A 179 -1.00 1.83 18.63
C TRP A 179 -1.71 2.56 17.48
N VAL A 180 -1.07 2.67 16.31
CA VAL A 180 -1.69 3.31 15.12
C VAL A 180 -2.96 2.58 14.68
N ALA A 181 -3.03 1.25 14.81
CA ALA A 181 -4.19 0.46 14.42
C ALA A 181 -5.39 0.57 15.38
N THR A 182 -5.18 1.07 16.61
CA THR A 182 -6.21 1.11 17.67
C THR A 182 -6.53 2.52 18.18
N ALA A 183 -5.74 3.52 17.80
CA ALA A 183 -5.92 4.93 18.17
C ALA A 183 -7.10 5.59 17.44
#